data_AF-A0A1V3N145-F1
#
_entry.id   AF-A0A1V3N145-F1
#
_cell.length_a   1.000
_cell.length_b   1.000
_cell.length_c   1.000
_cell.angle_alpha   90.00
_cell.angle_beta   90.00
_cell.angle_gamma   90.00
#
_symmetry.space_group_name_H-M   'P 1'
#
loop_
_entity.id
_entity.type
_entity.pdbx_description
1 polymer ?
#
loop_
_entity_poly.entity_id
_entity_poly.type
_entity_poly.pdbx_seq_one_letter_code
_entity_poly.pdbx_strand_id
1 'polypeptide(L)'
;MENKFKANREFTSRPIWTDWREQLKESEINGLFQRLEEMDREKLVDWLQWYNPKGNYTDRKCMHNGVKPLCKSKAVEYTYKAILRNHTKKQVNRVSHGPIQLMFNN
;
A
#
# COMPACT_ATOMS: atom_id res chain seq x y z
N MET A 1 42.74 -21.51 -17.89
CA MET A 1 41.51 -20.89 -18.41
C MET A 1 40.70 -20.39 -17.23
N GLU A 2 40.61 -19.06 -17.10
CA GLU A 2 39.79 -18.38 -16.11
C GLU A 2 38.31 -18.72 -16.32
N ASN A 3 37.54 -18.91 -15.25
CA ASN A 3 36.09 -18.78 -15.32
C ASN A 3 35.64 -17.72 -14.31
N LYS A 4 35.41 -16.52 -14.85
CA LYS A 4 34.96 -15.31 -14.16
C LYS A 4 33.44 -15.34 -14.10
N PHE A 5 32.88 -15.71 -12.97
CA PHE A 5 31.51 -15.32 -12.61
C PHE A 5 31.45 -14.86 -11.15
N LYS A 6 32.17 -13.76 -10.86
CA LYS A 6 31.71 -12.83 -9.84
C LYS A 6 30.52 -12.08 -10.44
N ALA A 7 29.33 -12.67 -10.34
CA ALA A 7 28.10 -11.94 -10.55
C ALA A 7 27.98 -10.95 -9.39
N ASN A 8 28.38 -9.71 -9.66
CA ASN A 8 28.15 -8.58 -8.79
C ASN A 8 26.66 -8.56 -8.43
N ARG A 9 26.33 -8.96 -7.20
CA ARG A 9 25.09 -8.55 -6.54
C ARG A 9 25.23 -7.05 -6.31
N GLU A 10 24.97 -6.29 -7.36
CA GLU A 10 24.63 -4.89 -7.27
C GLU A 10 23.30 -4.84 -6.52
N PHE A 11 23.41 -4.81 -5.20
CA PHE A 11 22.37 -4.34 -4.29
C PHE A 11 22.28 -2.83 -4.51
N THR A 12 21.86 -2.42 -5.71
CA THR A 12 21.42 -1.06 -5.95
C THR A 12 20.10 -0.95 -5.19
N SER A 13 20.20 -0.45 -3.97
CA SER A 13 19.09 0.08 -3.20
C SER A 13 18.45 1.20 -4.02
N ARG A 14 17.60 0.82 -4.98
CA ARG A 14 16.66 1.76 -5.59
C ARG A 14 15.94 2.40 -4.41
N PRO A 15 15.89 3.74 -4.32
CA PRO A 15 15.21 4.37 -3.21
C PRO A 15 13.80 3.81 -3.20
N ILE A 16 13.37 3.34 -2.02
CA ILE A 16 12.06 2.72 -1.73
C ILE A 16 10.90 3.55 -2.33
N TRP A 17 11.17 4.84 -2.54
CA TRP A 17 10.35 5.86 -3.20
C TRP A 17 10.11 5.69 -4.71
N THR A 18 10.75 4.74 -5.38
CA THR A 18 10.50 4.45 -6.82
C THR A 18 9.39 3.41 -7.04
N ASP A 19 9.00 2.65 -6.01
CA ASP A 19 7.87 1.75 -6.12
C ASP A 19 6.57 2.55 -6.04
N TRP A 20 5.81 2.58 -7.15
CA TRP A 20 4.53 3.25 -7.24
C TRP A 20 3.54 2.78 -6.16
N ARG A 21 3.71 1.56 -5.65
CA ARG A 21 2.86 1.01 -4.58
C ARG A 21 3.08 1.71 -3.25
N GLU A 22 4.33 2.04 -2.92
CA GLU A 22 4.67 2.87 -1.76
C GLU A 22 4.18 4.31 -1.96
N GLN A 23 4.32 4.88 -3.16
CA GLN A 23 3.78 6.21 -3.48
C GLN A 23 2.25 6.27 -3.31
N LEU A 24 1.53 5.25 -3.76
CA LEU A 24 0.08 5.18 -3.60
C LEU A 24 -0.32 5.01 -2.13
N LYS A 25 0.42 4.21 -1.36
CA LYS A 25 0.20 4.03 0.08
C LYS A 25 0.36 5.33 0.88
N GLU A 26 1.26 6.20 0.44
CA GLU A 26 1.54 7.50 1.06
C GLU A 26 0.74 8.66 0.46
N SER A 27 -0.12 8.39 -0.52
CA SER A 27 -0.88 9.43 -1.21
C SER A 27 -1.82 10.19 -0.28
N GLU A 28 -1.94 11.50 -0.49
CA GLU A 28 -2.88 12.36 0.23
C GLU A 28 -4.33 11.88 0.05
N ILE A 29 -5.16 12.08 1.08
CA ILE A 29 -6.57 11.64 1.08
C ILE A 29 -7.45 12.51 0.18
N ASN A 30 -7.12 13.80 0.04
CA ASN A 30 -7.88 14.72 -0.80
C ASN A 30 -7.85 14.26 -2.27
N GLY A 31 -9.03 14.13 -2.87
CA GLY A 31 -9.20 13.62 -4.24
C GLY A 31 -8.69 12.18 -4.45
N LEU A 32 -8.38 11.42 -3.40
CA LEU A 32 -7.84 10.06 -3.55
C LEU A 32 -8.84 9.13 -4.24
N PHE A 33 -10.12 9.22 -3.87
CA PHE A 33 -11.15 8.34 -4.42
C PHE A 33 -11.28 8.49 -5.94
N GLN A 34 -11.36 9.73 -6.44
CA GLN A 34 -11.44 10.05 -7.87
C GLN A 34 -10.21 9.54 -8.64
N ARG A 35 -9.01 9.77 -8.08
CA ARG A 35 -7.77 9.23 -8.68
C ARG A 35 -7.76 7.71 -8.75
N LEU A 36 -8.27 7.03 -7.73
CA LEU A 36 -8.38 5.56 -7.74
C LEU A 36 -9.40 5.08 -8.78
N GLU A 37 -10.49 5.81 -9.02
CA GLU A 37 -11.47 5.47 -10.07
C GLU A 37 -10.89 5.57 -11.48
N GLU A 38 -9.91 6.45 -11.70
CA GLU A 38 -9.18 6.56 -12.97
C GLU A 38 -8.19 5.41 -13.19
N MET A 39 -7.76 4.71 -12.13
CA MET A 39 -6.84 3.58 -12.25
C MET A 39 -7.50 2.33 -12.82
N ASP A 40 -6.67 1.50 -13.48
CA ASP A 40 -7.08 0.18 -13.93
C ASP A 40 -7.38 -0.75 -12.74
N ARG A 41 -8.38 -1.61 -12.91
CA ARG A 41 -8.74 -2.63 -11.92
C ARG A 41 -7.54 -3.50 -11.54
N GLU A 42 -6.74 -3.88 -12.53
CA GLU A 42 -5.58 -4.74 -12.40
C GLU A 42 -4.51 -4.08 -11.53
N LYS A 43 -4.27 -2.76 -11.70
CA LYS A 43 -3.36 -2.02 -10.81
C LYS A 43 -3.87 -1.99 -9.38
N LEU A 44 -5.16 -1.74 -9.18
CA LEU A 44 -5.74 -1.72 -7.83
C LEU A 44 -5.65 -3.10 -7.17
N VAL A 45 -5.92 -4.17 -7.90
CA VAL A 45 -5.79 -5.56 -7.42
C VAL A 45 -4.34 -5.89 -7.09
N ASP A 46 -3.38 -5.52 -7.95
CA ASP A 46 -1.96 -5.70 -7.70
C ASP A 46 -1.51 -4.95 -6.43
N TRP A 47 -1.95 -3.70 -6.26
CA TRP A 47 -1.66 -2.93 -5.07
C TRP A 47 -2.25 -3.58 -3.80
N LEU A 48 -3.51 -4.03 -3.84
CA LEU A 48 -4.16 -4.71 -2.71
C LEU A 48 -3.44 -6.01 -2.35
N GLN A 49 -3.02 -6.77 -3.36
CA GLN A 49 -2.28 -8.01 -3.20
C GLN A 49 -0.88 -7.77 -2.62
N TRP A 50 -0.22 -6.68 -2.99
CA TRP A 50 1.05 -6.27 -2.40
C TRP A 50 0.88 -5.77 -0.96
N TYR A 51 -0.13 -4.93 -0.70
CA TYR A 51 -0.39 -4.34 0.62
C TYR A 51 -0.83 -5.39 1.65
N ASN A 52 -1.63 -6.36 1.23
CA ASN A 52 -2.01 -7.51 2.05
C ASN A 52 -1.84 -8.83 1.27
N PRO A 53 -0.64 -9.45 1.36
CA PRO A 53 -0.32 -10.69 0.66
C PRO A 53 -1.24 -11.88 0.98
N LYS A 54 -1.89 -11.86 2.15
CA LYS A 54 -2.81 -12.91 2.60
C LYS A 54 -4.24 -12.71 2.10
N GLY A 55 -4.55 -11.56 1.48
CA GLY A 55 -5.88 -11.29 0.94
C GLY A 55 -6.21 -12.09 -0.32
N ASN A 56 -7.51 -12.21 -0.58
CA ASN A 56 -8.10 -12.85 -1.75
C ASN A 56 -8.49 -11.77 -2.77
N TYR A 57 -7.50 -11.17 -3.44
CA TYR A 57 -7.74 -10.07 -4.37
C TYR A 57 -7.53 -10.47 -5.83
N THR A 58 -6.55 -11.32 -6.10
CA THR A 58 -6.31 -11.80 -7.47
C THR A 58 -7.39 -12.77 -7.88
N ASP A 59 -7.78 -12.73 -9.16
CA ASP A 59 -8.81 -13.60 -9.71
C ASP A 59 -8.49 -15.09 -9.43
N ARG A 60 -7.21 -15.48 -9.52
CA ARG A 60 -6.72 -16.82 -9.16
C ARG A 60 -7.07 -17.20 -7.72
N LYS A 61 -6.80 -16.33 -6.75
CA LYS A 61 -7.10 -16.60 -5.34
C LYS A 61 -8.59 -16.56 -5.05
N CYS A 62 -9.33 -15.66 -5.70
CA CYS A 62 -10.78 -15.62 -5.59
C CYS A 62 -11.37 -16.96 -6.03
N MET A 63 -11.01 -17.43 -7.23
CA MET A 63 -11.47 -18.72 -7.76
C MET A 63 -11.08 -19.90 -6.87
N HIS A 64 -9.82 -19.96 -6.40
CA HIS A 64 -9.35 -21.03 -5.52
C HIS A 64 -10.15 -21.11 -4.21
N ASN A 65 -10.58 -19.96 -3.67
CA ASN A 65 -11.34 -19.88 -2.43
C ASN A 65 -12.86 -19.85 -2.64
N GLY A 66 -13.36 -20.07 -3.87
CA GLY A 66 -14.81 -20.04 -4.16
C GLY A 66 -15.44 -18.66 -4.03
N VAL A 67 -14.65 -17.58 -4.12
CA VAL A 67 -15.12 -16.19 -4.06
C VAL A 67 -15.11 -15.59 -5.45
N LYS A 68 -16.03 -14.67 -5.75
CA LYS A 68 -16.05 -13.96 -7.03
C LYS A 68 -14.83 -13.02 -7.16
N PRO A 69 -14.25 -12.89 -8.36
CA PRO A 69 -13.23 -11.87 -8.65
C PRO A 69 -13.68 -10.46 -8.26
N LEU A 70 -12.72 -9.63 -7.86
CA LEU A 70 -12.99 -8.27 -7.42
C LEU A 70 -13.31 -7.38 -8.63
N CYS A 71 -14.48 -6.73 -8.62
CA CYS A 71 -14.84 -5.73 -9.62
C CYS A 71 -14.12 -4.38 -9.36
N LYS A 72 -14.06 -3.51 -10.37
CA LYS A 72 -13.32 -2.23 -10.30
C LYS A 72 -13.78 -1.36 -9.13
N SER A 73 -15.08 -1.15 -8.96
CA SER A 73 -15.62 -0.33 -7.86
C SER A 73 -15.23 -0.86 -6.48
N LYS A 74 -15.23 -2.19 -6.29
CA LYS A 74 -14.79 -2.81 -5.02
C LYS A 74 -13.29 -2.69 -4.82
N ALA A 75 -12.49 -2.80 -5.88
CA ALA A 75 -11.05 -2.58 -5.80
C ALA A 75 -10.71 -1.14 -5.39
N VAL A 76 -11.43 -0.14 -5.94
CA VAL A 76 -11.31 1.27 -5.53
C VAL A 76 -11.66 1.43 -4.05
N GLU A 77 -12.83 0.93 -3.63
CA GLU A 77 -13.33 1.05 -2.26
C GLU A 77 -12.33 0.45 -1.25
N TYR A 78 -11.79 -0.73 -1.54
CA TYR A 78 -10.86 -1.42 -0.65
C TYR A 78 -9.51 -0.72 -0.58
N THR A 79 -8.98 -0.25 -1.71
CA THR A 79 -7.72 0.52 -1.76
C THR A 79 -7.86 1.82 -0.98
N TYR A 80 -8.95 2.57 -1.19
CA TYR A 80 -9.22 3.81 -0.45
C TYR A 80 -9.27 3.56 1.06
N LYS A 81 -10.01 2.53 1.50
CA LYS A 81 -10.11 2.17 2.93
C LYS A 81 -8.75 1.79 3.53
N ALA A 82 -7.91 1.08 2.77
CA ALA A 82 -6.58 0.69 3.24
C ALA A 82 -5.66 1.91 3.44
N ILE A 83 -5.65 2.83 2.48
CA ILE A 83 -4.84 4.06 2.55
C ILE A 83 -5.35 4.97 3.68
N LEU A 84 -6.67 5.16 3.78
CA LEU A 84 -7.27 5.96 4.85
C LEU A 84 -6.88 5.43 6.23
N ARG A 85 -6.94 4.11 6.45
CA ARG A 85 -6.51 3.48 7.70
C ARG A 85 -5.04 3.75 8.02
N ASN A 86 -4.15 3.73 7.02
CA ASN A 86 -2.74 4.06 7.23
C ASN A 86 -2.57 5.53 7.66
N HIS A 87 -3.30 6.46 7.03
CA HIS A 87 -3.29 7.87 7.41
C HIS A 87 -3.78 8.10 8.83
N THR A 88 -4.92 7.51 9.20
CA THR A 88 -5.45 7.62 10.56
C THR A 88 -4.46 7.10 11.60
N LYS A 89 -3.83 5.94 11.35
CA LYS A 89 -2.80 5.39 12.24
C LYS A 89 -1.61 6.33 12.39
N LYS A 90 -1.14 6.94 11.30
CA LYS A 90 -0.03 7.91 11.33
C LYS A 90 -0.40 9.17 12.11
N GLN A 91 -1.61 9.68 11.96
CA GLN A 91 -2.08 10.84 12.73
C GLN A 91 -2.15 10.53 14.22
N VAL A 92 -2.73 9.39 14.60
CA VAL A 92 -2.77 8.94 16.01
C VAL A 92 -1.36 8.84 16.58
N ASN A 93 -0.43 8.20 15.87
CA ASN A 93 0.96 8.07 16.31
C ASN A 93 1.68 9.42 16.45
N ARG A 94 1.39 10.39 15.56
CA ARG A 94 1.95 11.76 15.66
C ARG A 94 1.43 12.48 16.91
N VAL A 95 0.15 12.33 17.23
CA VAL A 95 -0.45 12.94 18.43
C VAL A 95 0.11 12.31 19.70
N SER A 96 0.33 10.98 19.72
CA SER A 96 0.87 10.28 20.89
C SER A 96 2.37 10.52 21.15
N HIS A 97 3.12 11.05 20.17
CA HIS A 97 4.54 11.40 20.32
C HIS A 97 4.80 12.92 20.39
N GLY A 98 3.75 13.74 20.45
CA GLY A 98 3.90 15.15 20.84
C GLY A 98 4.32 15.23 22.31
N PRO A 99 5.06 16.27 22.73
CA PRO A 99 5.39 16.46 24.13
C PRO A 99 4.07 16.62 24.89
N ILE A 100 3.67 15.57 25.61
CA ILE A 100 2.63 15.65 26.62
C ILE A 100 3.24 16.51 27.73
N GLN A 101 3.16 17.82 27.57
CA GLN A 101 3.43 18.75 28.64
C GLN A 101 2.18 18.71 29.52
N LEU A 102 2.16 17.74 30.45
CA LEU A 102 1.22 17.71 31.56
C LEU A 102 1.48 18.96 32.39
N MET A 103 0.81 20.05 32.04
CA MET A 103 0.63 21.18 32.94
C MET A 103 -0.40 20.76 33.97
N PHE A 104 0.07 20.17 35.07
CA PHE A 104 -0.70 20.17 36.30
C PHE A 104 -0.66 21.59 36.85
N ASN A 105 -1.72 22.35 36.60
CA ASN A 105 -1.97 23.58 37.35
C ASN A 105 -2.72 23.23 38.64
N ASN A 106 -2.07 23.62 39.74
CA ASN A 106 -2.51 23.76 41.13
C ASN A 106 -2.65 22.49 41.97
#